data_AF-A0A527VPS9-F1
#
_entry.id   AF-A0A527VPS9-F1
#
_cell.length_a   1.000
_cell.length_b   1.000
_cell.length_c   1.000
_cell.angle_alpha   90.00
_cell.angle_beta   90.00
_cell.angle_gamma   90.00
#
_symmetry.space_group_name_H-M   'P 1'
#
loop_
_entity.id
_entity.type
_entity.pdbx_description
1 polymer ?
#
loop_
_entity_poly.entity_id
_entity_poly.type
_entity_poly.pdbx_seq_one_letter_code
_entity_poly.pdbx_strand_id
1 'polypeptide(L)'
;DRAEVFTFGTRLTRITSALRIRDREQALARAAALVDDWDGGTRMGPTLLAFLSVPRFSAFARGACVVVLSDALERGDHTDLETAMLRLSARAFRLSLATPLAGDARFRPAT
;
A
#
# COMPACT_ATOMS: atom_id res chain seq x y z
N ASP A 1 -16.39 -0.18 9.23
CA ASP A 1 -16.06 -1.60 9.54
C ASP A 1 -15.46 -2.46 8.43
N ARG A 2 -15.44 -2.04 7.14
CA ARG A 2 -14.98 -2.89 6.02
C ARG A 2 -13.59 -2.56 5.44
N ALA A 3 -12.84 -1.63 6.04
CA ALA A 3 -11.52 -1.25 5.53
C ALA A 3 -10.43 -2.16 6.07
N GLU A 4 -9.52 -2.57 5.17
CA GLU A 4 -8.31 -3.29 5.50
C GLU A 4 -7.12 -2.41 5.14
N VAL A 5 -6.20 -2.21 6.09
CA VAL A 5 -5.11 -1.26 5.95
C VAL A 5 -3.78 -1.95 6.21
N PHE A 6 -2.86 -1.76 5.27
CA PHE A 6 -1.52 -2.30 5.29
C PHE A 6 -0.53 -1.16 5.08
N THR A 7 0.65 -1.31 5.66
CA THR A 7 1.84 -0.52 5.31
C THR A 7 2.81 -1.39 4.56
N PHE A 8 3.51 -0.76 3.61
CA PHE A 8 4.49 -1.41 2.74
C PHE A 8 5.82 -0.66 2.91
N GLY A 9 6.82 -1.32 3.48
CA GLY A 9 8.20 -0.85 3.54
C GLY A 9 9.13 -1.98 3.07
N THR A 10 10.10 -2.34 3.91
CA THR A 10 10.87 -3.59 3.83
C THR A 10 10.01 -4.84 4.08
N ARG A 11 8.88 -4.69 4.78
CA ARG A 11 7.91 -5.73 5.14
C ARG A 11 6.47 -5.25 4.92
N LEU A 12 5.57 -6.23 4.78
CA LEU A 12 4.12 -6.01 4.72
C LEU A 12 3.55 -6.12 6.14
N THR A 13 3.04 -5.01 6.69
CA THR A 13 2.43 -5.00 8.02
C THR A 13 0.96 -4.63 7.92
N ARG A 14 0.07 -5.45 8.52
CA ARG A 14 -1.35 -5.13 8.63
C ARG A 14 -1.61 -4.28 9.87
N ILE A 15 -2.12 -3.06 9.68
CA ILE A 15 -2.39 -2.09 10.76
C ILE A 15 -3.88 -1.84 11.00
N THR A 16 -4.77 -2.60 10.34
CA THR A 16 -6.24 -2.46 10.46
C THR A 16 -6.73 -2.37 11.92
N SER A 17 -6.21 -3.22 12.82
CA SER A 17 -6.64 -3.23 14.22
C SER A 17 -6.20 -1.99 14.99
N ALA A 18 -5.00 -1.47 14.72
CA ALA A 18 -4.51 -0.24 15.32
C ALA A 18 -5.37 0.97 14.90
N LEU A 19 -5.76 1.03 13.62
CA LEU A 19 -6.57 2.12 13.08
C LEU A 19 -8.07 2.05 13.41
N ARG A 20 -8.54 0.98 14.05
CA ARG A 20 -9.92 0.89 14.56
C ARG A 20 -10.13 1.67 15.86
N ILE A 21 -9.06 2.14 16.49
CA ILE A 21 -9.14 2.98 17.69
C ILE A 21 -9.72 4.34 17.31
N ARG A 22 -10.75 4.78 18.04
CA ARG A 22 -11.46 6.04 17.75
C ARG A 22 -10.59 7.27 17.98
N ASP A 23 -9.74 7.21 18.99
CA ASP A 23 -8.79 8.28 19.28
C ASP A 23 -7.64 8.28 18.26
N ARG A 24 -7.48 9.40 17.54
CA ARG A 24 -6.54 9.53 16.43
C ARG A 24 -5.10 9.37 16.88
N GLU A 25 -4.70 10.02 17.97
CA GLU A 25 -3.31 10.01 18.43
C GLU A 25 -2.92 8.60 18.89
N GLN A 26 -3.80 7.93 19.62
CA GLN A 26 -3.59 6.53 20.01
C GLN A 26 -3.56 5.58 18.81
N ALA A 27 -4.44 5.77 17.83
CA ALA A 27 -4.44 4.96 16.61
C ALA A 27 -3.12 5.09 15.85
N LEU A 28 -2.63 6.32 15.69
CA LEU A 28 -1.35 6.61 15.04
C LEU A 28 -0.16 6.07 15.84
N ALA A 29 -0.14 6.26 17.16
CA ALA A 29 0.91 5.74 18.02
C ALA A 29 1.00 4.21 17.94
N ARG A 30 -0.15 3.51 17.94
CA ARG A 30 -0.17 2.05 17.79
C ARG A 30 0.21 1.58 16.39
N ALA A 31 -0.22 2.30 15.35
CA ALA A 31 0.21 1.98 14.00
C ALA A 31 1.73 2.16 13.84
N ALA A 32 2.29 3.25 14.37
CA ALA A 32 3.72 3.50 14.36
C ALA A 32 4.52 2.40 15.09
N ALA A 33 4.04 1.94 16.24
CA ALA A 33 4.66 0.85 17.00
C ALA A 33 4.60 -0.52 16.30
N LEU A 34 3.77 -0.70 15.27
CA LEU A 34 3.72 -1.93 14.47
C LEU A 34 4.64 -1.88 13.24
N VAL A 35 5.10 -0.69 12.86
CA VAL A 35 5.89 -0.47 11.64
C VAL A 35 7.33 -0.22 12.05
N ASP A 36 8.11 -1.30 12.10
CA ASP A 36 9.51 -1.26 12.55
C ASP A 36 10.44 -0.50 11.59
N ASP A 37 10.14 -0.49 10.28
CA ASP A 37 11.10 -0.10 9.23
C ASP A 37 10.65 1.13 8.42
N TRP A 38 10.66 2.31 9.05
CA TRP A 38 10.42 3.58 8.33
C TRP A 38 11.60 4.03 7.45
N ASP A 39 12.81 3.56 7.72
CA ASP A 39 14.06 4.11 7.15
C ASP A 39 14.75 3.16 6.12
N GLY A 40 14.21 1.97 5.89
CA GLY A 40 14.83 0.93 5.06
C GLY A 40 14.64 1.08 3.54
N GLY A 41 13.98 2.16 3.10
CA GLY A 41 13.52 2.34 1.72
C GLY A 41 12.22 1.60 1.40
N THR A 42 11.61 1.95 0.27
CA THR A 42 10.34 1.37 -0.19
C THR A 42 10.61 0.42 -1.35
N ARG A 43 10.19 -0.85 -1.21
CA ARG A 43 10.21 -1.85 -2.29
C ARG A 43 8.78 -2.24 -2.64
N MET A 44 8.07 -1.36 -3.32
CA MET A 44 6.63 -1.49 -3.53
C MET A 44 6.27 -2.73 -4.34
N GLY A 45 6.99 -3.00 -5.44
CA GLY A 45 6.72 -4.16 -6.29
C GLY A 45 6.78 -5.49 -5.52
N PRO A 46 7.93 -5.83 -4.92
CA PRO A 46 8.07 -7.03 -4.09
C PRO A 46 7.05 -7.12 -2.95
N THR A 47 6.78 -6.02 -2.24
CA THR A 47 5.85 -6.06 -1.10
C THR A 47 4.40 -6.24 -1.56
N LEU A 48 3.99 -5.66 -2.70
CA LEU A 48 2.67 -5.91 -3.29
C LEU A 48 2.55 -7.34 -3.83
N LEU A 49 3.62 -7.91 -4.42
CA LEU A 49 3.64 -9.32 -4.80
C LEU A 49 3.50 -10.24 -3.57
N ALA A 50 4.14 -9.90 -2.46
CA ALA A 50 3.99 -10.63 -1.19
C ALA A 50 2.56 -10.51 -0.62
N PHE A 51 1.93 -9.35 -0.73
CA PHE A 51 0.51 -9.20 -0.40
C PHE A 51 -0.37 -10.11 -1.27
N LEU A 52 -0.10 -10.14 -2.57
CA LEU A 52 -0.86 -10.93 -3.55
C LEU A 52 -0.63 -12.45 -3.44
N SER A 53 0.50 -12.88 -2.84
CA SER A 53 0.86 -14.30 -2.66
C SER A 53 0.22 -14.92 -1.42
N VAL A 54 -0.15 -14.12 -0.41
CA VAL A 54 -0.87 -14.60 0.78
C VAL A 54 -2.37 -14.67 0.47
N PRO A 55 -3.00 -15.87 0.45
CA PRO A 55 -4.41 -16.01 0.05
C PRO A 55 -5.37 -15.19 0.93
N ARG A 56 -5.13 -15.17 2.24
CA ARG A 56 -5.93 -14.39 3.20
C ARG A 56 -5.89 -12.88 2.90
N PHE A 57 -4.76 -12.36 2.42
CA PHE A 57 -4.58 -10.94 2.16
C PHE A 57 -5.11 -10.58 0.78
N SER A 58 -4.75 -11.35 -0.24
CA SER A 58 -5.26 -11.16 -1.59
C SER A 58 -6.79 -11.26 -1.68
N ALA A 59 -7.43 -12.04 -0.81
CA ALA A 59 -8.89 -12.08 -0.69
C ALA A 59 -9.51 -10.70 -0.37
N PHE A 60 -8.82 -9.84 0.39
CA PHE A 60 -9.30 -8.49 0.69
C PHE A 60 -9.29 -7.57 -0.54
N ALA A 61 -8.46 -7.84 -1.55
CA ALA A 61 -8.45 -7.03 -2.76
C ALA A 61 -9.61 -7.38 -3.72
N ARG A 62 -10.16 -8.60 -3.64
CA ARG A 62 -11.18 -9.06 -4.59
C ARG A 62 -12.45 -8.21 -4.52
N GLY A 63 -12.76 -7.50 -5.60
CA GLY A 63 -13.94 -6.62 -5.67
C GLY A 63 -13.86 -5.37 -4.78
N ALA A 64 -12.70 -5.09 -4.17
CA ALA A 64 -12.50 -3.93 -3.33
C ALA A 64 -12.15 -2.67 -4.14
N CYS A 65 -12.42 -1.50 -3.56
CA CYS A 65 -11.75 -0.27 -3.96
C CYS A 65 -10.41 -0.21 -3.22
N VAL A 66 -9.31 -0.36 -3.96
CA VAL A 66 -7.95 -0.34 -3.43
C VAL A 66 -7.34 1.03 -3.67
N VAL A 67 -6.90 1.66 -2.58
CA VAL A 67 -6.17 2.93 -2.62
C VAL A 67 -4.73 2.67 -2.18
N VAL A 68 -3.78 2.96 -3.06
CA VAL A 68 -2.35 2.95 -2.74
C VAL A 68 -1.94 4.38 -2.40
N LEU A 69 -1.47 4.60 -1.18
CA LEU A 69 -0.94 5.89 -0.74
C LEU A 69 0.58 5.82 -0.79
N SER A 70 1.17 6.39 -1.84
CA SER A 70 2.62 6.43 -2.02
C SER A 70 2.97 7.45 -3.09
N ASP A 71 4.19 7.99 -3.01
CA ASP A 71 4.84 8.76 -4.08
C ASP A 71 5.13 7.91 -5.33
N ALA A 72 5.04 6.57 -5.23
CA ALA A 72 5.28 5.60 -6.31
C ALA A 72 6.67 5.71 -6.95
N LEU A 73 7.64 6.19 -6.18
CA LEU A 73 9.03 6.29 -6.60
C LEU A 73 9.79 5.00 -6.23
N GLU A 74 9.76 4.01 -7.13
CA GLU A 74 10.64 2.84 -7.04
C GLU A 74 11.99 3.19 -7.70
N ARG A 75 13.11 2.76 -7.12
CA ARG A 75 14.44 2.93 -7.74
C ARG A 75 14.88 1.61 -8.37
N GLY A 76 15.29 1.64 -9.64
CA GLY A 76 15.84 0.49 -10.33
C GLY A 76 14.84 -0.16 -11.30
N ASP A 77 14.78 -1.49 -11.32
CA ASP A 77 13.89 -2.27 -12.17
C ASP A 77 12.44 -2.22 -11.65
N HIS A 78 11.49 -1.95 -12.54
CA HIS A 78 10.06 -1.78 -12.24
C HIS A 78 9.22 -3.02 -12.57
N THR A 79 9.82 -4.10 -13.11
CA THR A 79 9.10 -5.30 -13.59
C THR A 79 8.18 -5.91 -12.52
N ASP A 80 8.66 -5.98 -11.28
CA ASP A 80 7.86 -6.50 -10.15
C ASP A 80 6.68 -5.58 -9.81
N LEU A 81 6.87 -4.27 -9.90
CA LEU A 81 5.84 -3.29 -9.63
C LEU A 81 4.75 -3.33 -10.71
N GLU A 82 5.14 -3.38 -11.98
CA GLU A 82 4.21 -3.54 -13.11
C GLU A 82 3.38 -4.81 -12.95
N THR A 83 4.05 -5.93 -12.67
CA THR A 83 3.39 -7.23 -12.45
C THR A 83 2.43 -7.17 -11.27
N ALA A 84 2.83 -6.55 -10.17
CA ALA A 84 1.99 -6.40 -8.99
C ALA A 84 0.74 -5.54 -9.27
N MET A 85 0.92 -4.39 -9.93
CA MET A 85 -0.17 -3.48 -10.27
C MET A 85 -1.17 -4.12 -11.23
N LEU A 86 -0.70 -4.86 -12.24
CA LEU A 86 -1.55 -5.61 -13.16
C LEU A 86 -2.39 -6.68 -12.43
N ARG A 87 -1.75 -7.45 -11.55
CA ARG A 87 -2.45 -8.48 -10.77
C ARG A 87 -3.44 -7.89 -9.76
N LEU A 88 -3.10 -6.76 -9.17
CA LEU A 88 -3.95 -6.06 -8.21
C LEU A 88 -5.16 -5.44 -8.91
N SER A 89 -4.96 -4.78 -10.06
CA SER A 89 -6.04 -4.18 -10.85
C SER A 89 -7.03 -5.22 -11.38
N ALA A 90 -6.54 -6.40 -11.80
CA ALA A 90 -7.39 -7.50 -12.24
C ALA A 90 -8.25 -8.12 -11.11
N ARG A 91 -7.86 -7.94 -9.84
CA ARG A 91 -8.59 -8.45 -8.67
C ARG A 91 -9.53 -7.40 -8.08
N ALA A 92 -9.10 -6.14 -8.06
CA ALA A 92 -9.84 -5.03 -7.50
C ALA A 92 -11.04 -4.63 -8.36
N PHE A 93 -12.08 -4.10 -7.73
CA PHE A 93 -13.12 -3.37 -8.45
C PHE A 93 -12.57 -2.05 -9.00
N ARG A 94 -11.70 -1.39 -8.22
CA ARG A 94 -11.01 -0.16 -8.60
C ARG A 94 -9.64 -0.12 -7.93
N LEU A 95 -8.62 0.29 -8.67
CA LEU A 95 -7.30 0.61 -8.15
C LEU A 95 -7.03 2.10 -8.35
N SER A 96 -6.66 2.83 -7.30
CA SER A 96 -6.33 4.26 -7.37
C SER A 96 -5.04 4.54 -6.63
N LEU A 97 -4.15 5.32 -7.25
CA LEU A 97 -2.95 5.86 -6.62
C LEU A 97 -3.27 7.25 -6.04
N ALA A 98 -3.09 7.41 -4.74
CA ALA A 98 -3.14 8.69 -4.05
C ALA A 98 -1.70 9.10 -3.71
N THR A 99 -1.06 9.80 -4.65
CA THR A 99 0.30 10.29 -4.50
C THR A 99 0.32 11.72 -3.98
N PRO A 100 1.14 12.06 -2.98
CA PRO A 100 1.32 13.44 -2.54
C PRO A 100 1.93 14.32 -3.64
N LEU A 101 2.64 13.71 -4.61
CA LEU A 101 3.24 14.44 -5.74
C LEU A 101 2.19 15.08 -6.65
N ALA A 102 0.96 14.55 -6.68
CA ALA A 102 -0.13 15.14 -7.47
C ALA A 102 -0.56 16.53 -7.00
N GLY A 103 -0.10 16.99 -5.82
CA GLY A 103 -0.27 18.37 -5.38
C GLY A 103 0.65 19.38 -6.09
N ASP A 104 1.72 18.93 -6.74
CA ASP A 104 2.62 19.77 -7.53
C ASP A 104 2.11 19.90 -8.97
N ALA A 105 1.93 21.12 -9.46
CA ALA A 105 1.46 21.38 -10.84
C ALA A 105 2.41 20.84 -11.92
N ARG A 106 3.67 20.55 -11.57
CA ARG A 106 4.67 19.96 -12.47
C ARG A 106 4.61 18.43 -12.51
N PHE A 107 3.91 17.80 -11.56
CA PHE A 107 3.79 16.35 -11.54
C PHE A 107 3.09 15.86 -12.81
N ARG A 108 3.80 15.00 -13.54
CA ARG A 108 3.27 14.30 -14.70
C ARG A 108 3.41 12.81 -14.41
N PRO A 109 2.29 12.07 -14.30
CA PRO A 109 2.37 10.62 -14.29
C PRO A 109 3.09 10.18 -15.57
N ALA A 110 4.23 9.53 -15.42
CA ALA A 110 4.95 8.88 -16.50
C ALA A 110 4.88 7.38 -16.23
N THR A 111 4.58 6.62 -17.28
CA THR A 111 4.56 5.15 -17.26
C THR A 111 5.87 4.62 -17.81
#